data_AF-W6KQL6-F1
#
_entry.id   AF-W6KQL6-F1
#
_cell.length_a   1.000
_cell.length_b   1.000
_cell.length_c   1.000
_cell.angle_alpha   90.00
_cell.angle_beta   90.00
_cell.angle_gamma   90.00
#
_symmetry.space_group_name_H-M   'P 1'
#
loop_
_entity.id
_entity.type
_entity.pdbx_description
1 polymer ?
#
loop_
_entity_poly.entity_id
_entity_poly.type
_entity_poly.pdbx_seq_one_letter_code
_entity_poly.pdbx_strand_id
1 'polypeptide(L)'
;MVDEDAPPTKKLTQEELQKSVDRLTRPHRREWELKPVIEKRTITQEQLEKHIKHLYDDSLARRQMEREEVARQMQADIQKNSILTTTQIDADEEEKMVNRLYEQSTARKERNFMELYARTTTLHKEGERKLAPAEQEKLVQHLYKEGMQRERDKHIALYEKFVLNRRAQAVRTQAYESEI
;
A
#
# COMPACT_ATOMS: atom_id res chain seq x y z
N MET A 1 3.94 74.35 9.20
CA MET A 1 4.98 73.46 8.62
C MET A 1 5.37 72.53 9.74
N VAL A 2 4.94 71.27 9.64
CA VAL A 2 5.13 70.24 10.66
C VAL A 2 6.27 69.39 10.16
N ASP A 3 7.46 69.56 10.74
CA ASP A 3 8.59 68.69 10.46
C ASP A 3 8.61 67.57 11.52
N GLU A 4 8.70 66.35 11.02
CA GLU A 4 8.56 65.08 11.71
C GLU A 4 9.69 64.81 12.72
N ASP A 5 9.34 64.56 13.98
CA ASP A 5 10.24 63.96 14.98
C ASP A 5 10.47 62.47 14.68
N ALA A 6 11.51 62.16 13.90
CA ALA A 6 12.01 60.79 13.79
C ALA A 6 12.96 60.46 14.97
N PRO A 7 12.76 59.37 15.72
CA PRO A 7 13.64 59.03 16.84
C PRO A 7 15.05 58.67 16.34
N PRO A 8 16.11 59.06 17.07
CA PRO A 8 17.47 58.85 16.63
C PRO A 8 17.78 57.35 16.48
N THR A 9 18.21 56.97 15.29
CA THR A 9 18.65 55.59 15.00
C THR A 9 19.87 55.26 15.84
N LYS A 10 19.70 54.40 16.86
CA LYS A 10 20.77 53.95 17.74
C LYS A 10 21.79 53.13 16.92
N LYS A 11 22.98 53.69 16.70
CA LYS A 11 24.09 52.99 16.04
C LYS A 11 24.71 52.02 17.03
N LEU A 12 24.73 50.74 16.67
CA LEU A 12 25.39 49.70 17.45
C LEU A 12 26.87 50.02 17.62
N THR A 13 27.40 49.83 18.83
CA THR A 13 28.84 49.94 19.06
C THR A 13 29.56 48.75 18.41
N GLN A 14 30.85 48.90 18.13
CA GLN A 14 31.65 47.85 17.50
C GLN A 14 31.63 46.54 18.30
N GLU A 15 31.59 46.64 19.63
CA GLU A 15 31.50 45.48 20.53
C GLU A 15 30.16 44.75 20.42
N GLU A 16 29.06 45.49 20.34
CA GLU A 16 27.72 44.92 20.16
C GLU A 16 27.56 44.28 18.77
N LEU A 17 28.17 44.90 17.76
CA LEU A 17 28.20 44.36 16.39
C LEU A 17 28.99 43.06 16.34
N GLN A 18 30.16 43.01 16.96
CA GLN A 18 30.98 41.80 17.05
C GLN A 18 30.23 40.67 17.76
N LYS A 19 29.52 40.99 18.86
CA LYS A 19 28.70 40.01 19.59
C LYS A 19 27.53 39.48 18.76
N SER A 20 26.97 40.30 17.88
CA SER A 20 25.94 39.87 16.92
C SER A 20 26.51 38.93 15.86
N VAL A 21 27.68 39.28 15.31
CA VAL A 21 28.41 38.46 14.35
C VAL A 21 28.72 37.10 14.97
N ASP A 22 29.31 37.06 16.17
CA ASP A 22 29.64 35.82 16.88
C ASP A 22 28.41 34.96 17.16
N ARG A 23 27.23 35.56 17.34
CA ARG A 23 25.98 34.82 17.51
C ARG A 23 25.48 34.19 16.22
N LEU A 24 25.73 34.85 15.08
CA LEU A 24 25.27 34.44 13.76
C LEU A 24 26.26 33.50 13.06
N THR A 25 27.56 33.62 13.35
CA THR A 25 28.62 32.78 12.78
C THR A 25 28.82 31.48 13.57
N ARG A 26 28.27 31.37 14.78
CA ARG A 26 28.23 30.09 15.50
C ARG A 26 27.47 29.06 14.67
N PRO A 27 28.08 27.91 14.33
CA PRO A 27 27.41 26.86 13.59
C PRO A 27 26.15 26.40 14.34
N HIS A 28 25.12 26.07 13.57
CA HIS A 28 23.84 25.61 14.12
C HIS A 28 24.06 24.41 15.07
N ARG A 29 23.25 24.38 16.13
CA ARG A 29 23.40 23.54 17.32
C ARG A 29 23.91 22.13 17.03
N ARG A 30 24.83 21.66 17.88
CA ARG A 30 25.21 20.25 18.04
C ARG A 30 23.93 19.43 18.22
N GLU A 31 23.64 18.54 17.28
CA GLU A 31 22.54 17.58 17.40
C GLU A 31 22.79 16.77 18.67
N TRP A 32 21.96 16.98 19.69
CA TRP A 32 21.97 16.11 20.86
C TRP A 32 21.18 14.87 20.48
N GLU A 33 21.85 13.71 20.49
CA GLU A 33 21.17 12.41 20.48
C GLU A 33 20.38 12.28 21.80
N LEU A 34 19.18 12.86 21.82
CA LEU A 34 18.26 12.72 22.93
C LEU A 34 17.83 11.25 22.99
N LYS A 35 18.03 10.62 24.14
CA LYS A 35 17.48 9.29 24.40
C LYS A 35 15.95 9.35 24.20
N PRO A 36 15.34 8.34 23.58
CA PRO A 36 13.90 8.35 23.35
C PRO A 36 13.17 8.50 24.69
N VAL A 37 12.18 9.39 24.73
CA VAL A 37 11.37 9.69 25.93
C VAL A 37 10.64 8.43 26.44
N ILE A 38 10.43 7.45 25.56
CA ILE A 38 9.80 6.17 25.87
C ILE A 38 10.78 5.05 25.53
N GLU A 39 11.05 4.19 26.50
CA GLU A 39 11.88 3.01 26.33
C GLU A 39 11.21 2.03 25.36
N LYS A 40 11.96 1.61 24.33
CA LYS A 40 11.49 0.57 23.40
C LYS A 40 11.48 -0.76 24.13
N ARG A 41 10.30 -1.31 24.38
CA ARG A 41 10.16 -2.69 24.89
C ARG A 41 10.44 -3.68 23.77
N THR A 42 11.35 -4.60 23.99
CA THR A 42 11.59 -5.73 23.08
C THR A 42 10.50 -6.79 23.30
N ILE A 43 9.62 -6.95 22.32
CA ILE A 43 8.57 -7.98 22.33
C ILE A 43 9.20 -9.28 21.82
N THR A 44 8.98 -10.40 22.52
CA THR A 44 9.42 -11.71 22.02
C THR A 44 8.53 -12.19 20.88
N GLN A 45 9.04 -13.04 20.00
CA GLN A 45 8.26 -13.56 18.86
C GLN A 45 6.96 -14.24 19.32
N GLU A 46 7.02 -15.04 20.39
CA GLU A 46 5.84 -15.70 20.97
C GLU A 46 4.78 -14.71 21.48
N GLN A 47 5.20 -13.58 22.06
CA GLN A 47 4.28 -12.55 22.52
C GLN A 47 3.62 -11.83 21.35
N LEU A 48 4.37 -11.60 20.28
CA LEU A 48 3.88 -11.01 19.04
C LEU A 48 2.83 -11.94 18.40
N GLU A 49 3.13 -13.23 18.28
CA GLU A 49 2.19 -14.21 17.73
C GLU A 49 0.90 -14.33 18.54
N LYS A 50 1.00 -14.35 19.88
CA LYS A 50 -0.16 -14.31 20.77
C LYS A 50 -1.00 -13.05 20.55
N HIS A 51 -0.34 -11.91 20.38
CA HIS A 51 -1.03 -10.64 20.14
C HIS A 51 -1.74 -10.62 18.78
N ILE A 52 -1.08 -11.07 17.71
CA ILE A 52 -1.70 -11.22 16.38
C ILE A 52 -2.92 -12.13 16.46
N LYS A 53 -2.79 -13.28 17.12
CA LYS A 53 -3.90 -14.23 17.28
C LYS A 53 -5.08 -13.57 18.00
N HIS A 54 -4.83 -12.88 19.11
CA HIS A 54 -5.87 -12.16 19.85
C HIS A 54 -6.59 -11.12 18.98
N LEU A 55 -5.83 -10.31 18.23
CA LEU A 55 -6.41 -9.30 17.34
C LEU A 55 -7.28 -9.93 16.24
N TYR A 56 -6.82 -11.07 15.71
CA TYR A 56 -7.58 -11.82 14.72
C TYR A 56 -8.87 -12.40 15.30
N ASP A 57 -8.79 -13.07 16.45
CA ASP A 57 -9.94 -13.66 17.13
C ASP A 57 -10.97 -12.58 17.51
N ASP A 58 -10.53 -11.42 18.02
CA ASP A 58 -11.39 -10.26 18.29
C ASP A 58 -12.06 -9.71 17.02
N SER A 59 -11.35 -9.72 15.89
CA SER A 59 -11.90 -9.27 14.61
C SER A 59 -12.97 -10.22 14.09
N LEU A 60 -12.78 -11.52 14.27
CA LEU A 60 -13.77 -12.54 13.92
C LEU A 60 -15.01 -12.44 14.82
N ALA A 61 -14.81 -12.31 16.13
CA ALA A 61 -15.89 -12.16 17.09
C ALA A 61 -16.76 -10.94 16.79
N ARG A 62 -16.14 -9.77 16.51
CA ARG A 62 -16.87 -8.56 16.10
C ARG A 62 -17.67 -8.77 14.84
N ARG A 63 -17.06 -9.35 13.81
CA ARG A 63 -17.73 -9.63 12.53
C ARG A 63 -18.91 -10.60 12.69
N GLN A 64 -18.79 -11.56 13.61
CA GLN A 64 -19.87 -12.50 13.91
C GLN A 64 -21.04 -11.79 14.61
N MET A 65 -20.76 -10.95 15.60
CA MET A 65 -21.77 -10.14 16.29
C MET A 65 -22.53 -9.23 15.30
N GLU A 66 -21.81 -8.53 14.41
CA GLU A 66 -22.43 -7.70 13.37
C GLU A 66 -23.36 -8.52 12.46
N ARG A 67 -22.95 -9.73 12.06
CA ARG A 67 -23.80 -10.61 11.25
C ARG A 67 -25.06 -11.06 11.99
N GLU A 68 -24.92 -11.41 13.27
CA GLU A 68 -26.05 -11.82 14.10
C GLU A 68 -27.02 -10.67 14.37
N GLU A 69 -26.53 -9.44 14.52
CA GLU A 69 -27.36 -8.23 14.62
C GLU A 69 -28.12 -7.96 13.32
N VAL A 70 -27.44 -8.01 12.17
CA VAL A 70 -28.08 -7.86 10.86
C VAL A 70 -29.12 -8.96 10.64
N ALA A 71 -28.82 -10.21 10.97
CA ALA A 71 -29.78 -11.31 10.85
C ALA A 71 -31.01 -11.10 11.73
N ARG A 72 -30.83 -10.61 12.96
CA ARG A 72 -31.94 -10.26 13.86
C ARG A 72 -32.79 -9.12 13.30
N GLN A 73 -32.17 -8.08 12.74
CA GLN A 73 -32.87 -6.97 12.11
C GLN A 73 -33.67 -7.44 10.88
N MET A 74 -33.05 -8.25 10.01
CA MET A 74 -33.74 -8.83 8.85
C MET A 74 -34.93 -9.70 9.28
N GLN A 75 -34.77 -10.53 10.30
CA GLN A 75 -35.87 -11.35 10.80
C GLN A 75 -37.01 -10.50 11.38
N ALA A 76 -36.67 -9.44 12.12
CA ALA A 76 -37.67 -8.50 12.63
C ALA A 76 -38.39 -7.76 11.50
N ASP A 77 -37.68 -7.38 10.43
CA ASP A 77 -38.27 -6.73 9.27
C ASP A 77 -39.15 -7.68 8.46
N ILE A 78 -38.75 -8.95 8.28
CA ILE A 78 -39.58 -9.99 7.67
C ILE A 78 -40.87 -10.17 8.47
N GLN A 79 -40.78 -10.27 9.80
CA GLN A 79 -41.96 -10.41 10.66
C GLN A 79 -42.88 -9.18 10.61
N LYS A 80 -42.33 -7.97 10.61
CA LYS A 80 -43.11 -6.73 10.45
C LYS A 80 -43.81 -6.70 9.09
N ASN A 81 -43.07 -6.98 8.02
CA ASN A 81 -43.59 -6.94 6.66
C ASN A 81 -44.58 -8.09 6.37
N SER A 82 -44.41 -9.26 7.00
CA SER A 82 -45.36 -10.38 6.89
C SER A 82 -46.71 -10.06 7.53
N ILE A 83 -46.74 -9.20 8.55
CA ILE A 83 -47.97 -8.74 9.19
C ILE A 83 -48.63 -7.62 8.37
N LEU A 84 -47.84 -6.88 7.58
CA LEU A 84 -48.27 -5.66 6.88
C LEU A 84 -48.76 -5.84 5.43
N THR A 85 -48.53 -6.97 4.75
CA THR A 85 -48.78 -7.06 3.30
C THR A 85 -49.56 -8.30 2.85
N THR A 86 -50.89 -8.14 2.80
CA THR A 86 -51.78 -8.85 1.85
C THR A 86 -52.49 -7.86 0.92
N THR A 87 -51.88 -6.71 0.65
CA THR A 87 -52.30 -5.82 -0.44
C THR A 87 -51.78 -6.40 -1.74
N GLN A 88 -52.66 -6.86 -2.62
CA GLN A 88 -52.26 -7.28 -3.97
C GLN A 88 -51.65 -6.07 -4.71
N ILE A 89 -50.37 -6.17 -5.05
CA ILE A 89 -49.65 -5.16 -5.81
C ILE A 89 -49.95 -5.41 -7.29
N ASP A 90 -50.21 -4.34 -8.04
CA ASP A 90 -50.43 -4.43 -9.49
C ASP A 90 -49.10 -4.68 -10.22
N ALA A 91 -49.13 -5.35 -11.37
CA ALA A 91 -47.91 -5.76 -12.09
C ALA A 91 -47.04 -4.56 -12.50
N ASP A 92 -47.67 -3.45 -12.90
CA ASP A 92 -46.98 -2.20 -13.26
C ASP A 92 -46.32 -1.53 -12.04
N GLU A 93 -46.89 -1.69 -10.84
CA GLU A 93 -46.32 -1.16 -9.60
C GLU A 93 -45.15 -2.02 -9.12
N GLU A 94 -45.23 -3.34 -9.30
CA GLU A 94 -44.14 -4.27 -9.05
C GLU A 94 -42.92 -3.93 -9.92
N GLU A 95 -43.12 -3.72 -11.22
CA GLU A 95 -42.03 -3.40 -12.15
C GLU A 95 -41.34 -2.08 -11.76
N LYS A 96 -42.11 -1.04 -11.42
CA LYS A 96 -41.56 0.24 -10.93
C LYS A 96 -40.77 0.08 -9.64
N MET A 97 -41.25 -0.76 -8.73
CA MET A 97 -40.59 -1.03 -7.46
C MET A 97 -39.27 -1.78 -7.67
N VAL A 98 -39.27 -2.80 -8.53
CA VAL A 98 -38.07 -3.56 -8.90
C VAL A 98 -37.05 -2.67 -9.58
N ASN A 99 -37.46 -1.85 -10.55
CA ASN A 99 -36.57 -0.91 -11.23
C ASN A 99 -35.92 0.08 -10.25
N ARG A 100 -36.71 0.65 -9.34
CA ARG A 100 -36.20 1.54 -8.29
C ARG A 100 -35.19 0.84 -7.38
N LEU A 101 -35.50 -0.38 -6.91
CA LEU A 101 -34.59 -1.15 -6.06
C LEU A 101 -33.31 -1.52 -6.80
N TYR A 102 -33.42 -1.87 -8.08
CA TYR A 102 -32.28 -2.16 -8.94
C TYR A 102 -31.37 -0.94 -9.06
N GLU A 103 -31.90 0.22 -9.46
CA GLU A 103 -31.15 1.48 -9.57
C GLU A 103 -30.48 1.89 -8.26
N GLN A 104 -31.19 1.73 -7.13
CA GLN A 104 -30.60 2.00 -5.82
C GLN A 104 -29.44 1.05 -5.49
N SER A 105 -29.59 -0.24 -5.85
CA SER A 105 -28.56 -1.24 -5.63
C SER A 105 -27.32 -1.01 -6.51
N THR A 106 -27.49 -0.61 -7.77
CA THR A 106 -26.39 -0.30 -8.68
C THR A 106 -25.67 0.96 -8.22
N ALA A 107 -26.39 2.04 -7.91
CA ALA A 107 -25.79 3.27 -7.41
C ALA A 107 -24.99 3.05 -6.11
N ARG A 108 -25.49 2.20 -5.19
CA ARG A 108 -24.75 1.84 -3.97
C ARG A 108 -23.47 1.06 -4.30
N LYS A 109 -23.54 0.08 -5.22
CA LYS A 109 -22.36 -0.68 -5.65
C LYS A 109 -21.32 0.20 -6.32
N GLU A 110 -21.75 1.12 -7.18
CA GLU A 110 -20.87 2.08 -7.84
C GLU A 110 -20.15 2.99 -6.84
N ARG A 111 -20.88 3.54 -5.85
CA ARG A 111 -20.25 4.34 -4.79
C ARG A 111 -19.22 3.54 -3.99
N ASN A 112 -19.59 2.33 -3.56
CA ASN A 112 -18.67 1.45 -2.83
C ASN A 112 -17.43 1.10 -3.68
N PHE A 113 -17.63 0.84 -4.98
CA PHE A 113 -16.54 0.55 -5.91
C PHE A 113 -15.63 1.77 -6.06
N MET A 114 -16.18 2.97 -6.24
CA MET A 114 -15.39 4.21 -6.33
C MET A 114 -14.62 4.49 -5.05
N GLU A 115 -15.20 4.25 -3.88
CA GLU A 115 -14.53 4.43 -2.60
C GLU A 115 -13.36 3.45 -2.43
N LEU A 116 -13.58 2.17 -2.76
CA LEU A 116 -12.53 1.15 -2.75
C LEU A 116 -11.43 1.46 -3.76
N TYR A 117 -11.81 1.86 -4.97
CA TYR A 117 -10.89 2.26 -6.03
C TYR A 117 -10.07 3.48 -5.61
N ALA A 118 -10.70 4.48 -5.01
CA ALA A 118 -10.00 5.65 -4.47
C ALA A 118 -9.00 5.20 -3.40
N ARG A 119 -9.42 4.40 -2.42
CA ARG A 119 -8.56 3.92 -1.32
C ARG A 119 -7.34 3.13 -1.82
N THR A 120 -7.50 2.30 -2.84
CA THR A 120 -6.40 1.49 -3.38
C THR A 120 -5.50 2.29 -4.32
N THR A 121 -6.07 3.16 -5.17
CA THR A 121 -5.29 3.92 -6.14
C THR A 121 -4.63 5.16 -5.56
N THR A 122 -5.19 5.80 -4.53
CA THR A 122 -4.54 6.97 -3.89
C THR A 122 -3.19 6.61 -3.29
N LEU A 123 -3.04 5.41 -2.74
CA LEU A 123 -1.74 4.88 -2.28
C LEU A 123 -0.71 4.75 -3.40
N HIS A 124 -1.13 4.60 -4.65
CA HIS A 124 -0.26 4.48 -5.82
C HIS A 124 -0.06 5.79 -6.60
N LYS A 125 -0.93 6.79 -6.40
CA LYS A 125 -0.86 8.09 -7.11
C LYS A 125 0.22 9.03 -6.57
N GLU A 126 0.65 8.89 -5.32
CA GLU A 126 1.69 9.77 -4.74
C GLU A 126 3.11 9.48 -5.27
N GLY A 127 3.27 8.50 -6.16
CA GLY A 127 4.56 7.99 -6.62
C GLY A 127 4.87 8.17 -8.10
N GLU A 128 4.11 8.95 -8.89
CA GLU A 128 4.45 9.22 -10.29
C GLU A 128 5.59 10.24 -10.41
N ARG A 129 6.72 9.97 -9.76
CA ARG A 129 7.98 10.62 -10.09
C ARG A 129 8.36 10.13 -11.49
N LYS A 130 8.27 11.03 -12.47
CA LYS A 130 8.85 10.77 -13.80
C LYS A 130 10.33 10.48 -13.58
N LEU A 131 10.74 9.23 -13.83
CA LEU A 131 12.15 8.83 -13.73
C LEU A 131 12.99 9.78 -14.58
N ALA A 132 14.13 10.21 -14.05
CA ALA A 132 15.07 10.99 -14.82
C ALA A 132 15.54 10.16 -16.03
N PRO A 133 15.90 10.76 -17.18
CA PRO A 133 16.33 10.02 -18.37
C PRO A 133 17.43 8.98 -18.08
N ALA A 134 18.39 9.31 -17.21
CA ALA A 134 19.46 8.39 -16.80
C ALA A 134 18.96 7.18 -15.99
N GLU A 135 17.90 7.34 -15.19
CA GLU A 135 17.30 6.24 -14.43
C GLU A 135 16.45 5.35 -15.36
N GLN A 136 15.78 5.96 -16.34
CA GLN A 136 15.07 5.22 -17.39
C GLN A 136 16.03 4.36 -18.21
N GLU A 137 17.18 4.90 -18.60
CA GLU A 137 18.20 4.13 -19.32
C GLU A 137 18.72 2.95 -18.49
N LYS A 138 19.00 3.14 -17.20
CA LYS A 138 19.39 2.04 -16.30
C LYS A 138 18.29 0.98 -16.18
N LEU A 139 17.04 1.41 -16.01
CA LEU A 139 15.90 0.51 -15.94
C LEU A 139 15.76 -0.31 -17.24
N VAL A 140 15.88 0.34 -18.40
CA VAL A 140 15.83 -0.33 -19.72
C VAL A 140 16.99 -1.30 -19.88
N GLN A 141 18.19 -0.95 -19.44
CA GLN A 141 19.34 -1.85 -19.45
C GLN A 141 19.10 -3.10 -18.59
N HIS A 142 18.60 -2.93 -17.36
CA HIS A 142 18.27 -4.06 -16.48
C HIS A 142 17.12 -4.92 -17.04
N LEU A 143 16.04 -4.31 -17.53
CA LEU A 143 14.89 -5.05 -18.01
C LEU A 143 15.17 -5.78 -19.32
N TYR A 144 15.76 -5.11 -20.30
CA TYR A 144 15.93 -5.68 -21.63
C TYR A 144 17.26 -6.37 -21.83
N LYS A 145 18.39 -5.74 -21.46
CA LYS A 145 19.70 -6.34 -21.72
C LYS A 145 19.96 -7.47 -20.73
N GLU A 146 19.83 -7.17 -19.45
CA GLU A 146 20.09 -8.16 -18.40
C GLU A 146 19.00 -9.24 -18.35
N GLY A 147 17.72 -8.86 -18.50
CA GLY A 147 16.62 -9.83 -18.60
C GLY A 147 16.80 -10.82 -19.76
N MET A 148 17.14 -10.34 -20.96
CA MET A 148 17.39 -11.21 -22.11
C MET A 148 18.66 -12.06 -21.95
N GLN A 149 19.69 -11.54 -21.29
CA GLN A 149 20.89 -12.31 -20.97
C GLN A 149 20.57 -13.44 -19.99
N ARG A 150 19.82 -13.17 -18.92
CA ARG A 150 19.40 -14.20 -17.95
C ARG A 150 18.58 -15.30 -18.62
N GLU A 151 17.65 -14.95 -19.51
CA GLU A 151 16.88 -15.97 -20.24
C GLU A 151 17.76 -16.75 -21.22
N ARG A 152 18.71 -16.10 -21.92
CA ARG A 152 19.69 -16.80 -22.76
C ARG A 152 20.54 -17.77 -21.94
N ASP A 153 21.07 -17.35 -20.80
CA ASP A 153 21.90 -18.18 -19.93
C ASP A 153 21.10 -19.35 -19.36
N LYS A 154 19.84 -19.12 -19.01
CA LYS A 154 18.91 -20.18 -18.61
C LYS A 154 18.66 -21.18 -19.74
N HIS A 155 18.46 -20.72 -20.97
CA HIS A 155 18.31 -21.60 -22.14
C HIS A 155 19.58 -22.40 -22.41
N ILE A 156 20.76 -21.78 -22.28
CA ILE A 156 22.06 -22.46 -22.41
C ILE A 156 22.18 -23.55 -21.33
N ALA A 157 21.93 -23.22 -20.06
CA ALA A 157 21.99 -24.17 -18.96
C ALA A 157 21.00 -25.35 -19.14
N LEU A 158 19.79 -25.08 -19.61
CA LEU A 158 18.81 -26.13 -19.94
C LEU A 158 19.29 -27.00 -21.11
N TYR A 159 19.86 -26.40 -22.15
CA TYR A 159 20.39 -27.13 -23.30
C TYR A 159 21.57 -28.02 -22.91
N GLU A 160 22.51 -27.50 -22.13
CA GLU A 160 23.62 -28.29 -21.57
C GLU A 160 23.10 -29.46 -20.72
N LYS A 161 22.16 -29.16 -19.81
CA LYS A 161 21.61 -30.16 -18.89
C LYS A 161 20.86 -31.28 -19.58
N PHE A 162 20.06 -30.99 -20.61
CA PHE A 162 19.11 -31.95 -21.18
C PHE A 162 19.47 -32.44 -22.59
N VAL A 163 20.19 -31.67 -23.39
CA VAL A 163 20.56 -32.05 -24.76
C VAL A 163 21.99 -32.59 -24.79
N LEU A 164 22.96 -31.84 -24.27
CA LEU A 164 24.36 -32.29 -24.30
C LEU A 164 24.59 -33.50 -23.40
N ASN A 165 24.11 -33.47 -22.16
CA ASN A 165 24.26 -34.61 -21.25
C ASN A 165 23.57 -35.87 -21.78
N ARG A 166 22.39 -35.74 -22.39
CA ARG A 166 21.67 -36.89 -22.98
C ARG A 166 22.42 -37.46 -24.18
N ARG A 167 22.97 -36.62 -25.05
CA ARG A 167 23.82 -37.06 -26.16
C ARG A 167 25.09 -37.74 -25.66
N ALA A 168 25.76 -37.18 -24.65
CA ALA A 168 26.97 -37.78 -24.06
C ALA A 168 26.69 -39.14 -23.39
N GLN A 169 25.55 -39.28 -22.71
CA GLN A 169 25.12 -40.57 -22.14
C GLN A 169 24.83 -41.61 -23.24
N ALA A 170 24.15 -41.22 -24.32
CA ALA A 170 23.86 -42.12 -25.44
C ALA A 170 25.15 -42.61 -26.15
N VAL A 171 26.16 -41.75 -26.29
CA VAL A 171 27.46 -42.14 -26.85
C VAL A 171 28.19 -43.12 -25.92
N ARG A 172 28.13 -42.89 -24.60
CA ARG A 172 28.72 -43.83 -23.62
C ARG A 172 28.05 -45.19 -23.67
N THR A 173 26.71 -45.26 -23.72
CA THR A 173 26.01 -46.55 -23.81
C THR A 173 26.35 -47.30 -25.10
N GLN A 174 26.45 -46.61 -26.24
CA GLN A 174 26.88 -47.21 -27.50
C GLN A 174 28.32 -47.74 -27.46
N ALA A 175 29.24 -47.02 -26.81
CA ALA A 175 30.61 -47.49 -26.64
C ALA A 175 30.68 -48.77 -25.79
N TYR A 176 29.93 -48.84 -24.68
CA TYR A 176 29.83 -50.05 -23.87
C TYR A 176 29.17 -51.22 -24.61
N GLU A 177 28.17 -50.98 -25.45
CA GLU A 177 27.54 -52.02 -26.28
C GLU A 177 28.47 -52.53 -27.39
N SER A 178 29.45 -51.74 -27.84
CA SER A 178 30.44 -52.17 -28.86
C SER A 178 31.65 -52.91 -28.30
N GLU A 179 31.84 -52.89 -26.97
CA GLU A 179 32.94 -53.59 -26.27
C GLU A 179 32.51 -54.96 -25.70
N ILE A 180 31.24 -55.34 -25.88
CA ILE A 180 30.68 -56.68 -25.58
C ILE A 180 30.56 -57.46 -26.89
#